data_AF-A0A7K6Y1T7-F1
#
_entry.id   AF-A0A7K6Y1T7-F1
#
_cell.length_a   1.000
_cell.length_b   1.000
_cell.length_c   1.000
_cell.angle_alpha   90.00
_cell.angle_beta   90.00
_cell.angle_gamma   90.00
#
_symmetry.space_group_name_H-M   'P 1'
#
loop_
_entity.id
_entity.type
_entity.pdbx_description
1 polymer ?
#
loop_
_entity_poly.entity_id
_entity_poly.type
_entity_poly.pdbx_seq_one_letter_code
_entity_poly.pdbx_strand_id
1 'polypeptide(L)'
;EEAKVATLRVVVFGSDRISGKVARAYSDLRLKESSCPSLTRYFRLRFFYVPVKRSCVAPSTPQMHHHPSPSLGDPPARAQVGDPSVAGMESSTNDISHYIGLLDPWYERNVLGLMKLPMGVLCQCAKPEAEPQEDSQEQLPILADMILYYCRFATRPVLLQLYQTELTFIGGEKRTEVFIHSLELGHSAATRAIKASGPGSKRLGIDGDREAIPLTLQIAYSKTAASGRSHWNDVEKVCTSVNLSKACRKHEELASKTECLNLTVTEVVKRQNSKSKKSFNQQISVSQIKVDKVQIIGVQSSFAVCLDQDEQKILQSVTRCEISVCYKPRDCDPLAPRGSPVPPQDPSEFHSLLCLPIATFSGALP
;
A
#
# COMPACT_ATOMS: atom_id res chain seq x y z
N GLU A 1 1.85 16.21 39.57
CA GLU A 1 0.56 15.98 38.89
C GLU A 1 0.85 15.06 37.71
N GLU A 2 0.44 13.80 37.80
CA GLU A 2 0.67 12.79 36.76
C GLU A 2 -0.25 13.13 35.59
N ALA A 3 0.29 13.77 34.54
CA ALA A 3 -0.50 14.18 33.39
C ALA A 3 -1.15 12.93 32.77
N LYS A 4 -2.48 12.81 32.94
CA LYS A 4 -3.26 11.69 32.43
C LYS A 4 -3.16 11.68 30.90
N VAL A 5 -2.29 10.83 30.36
CA VAL A 5 -2.04 10.73 28.92
C VAL A 5 -3.36 10.35 28.23
N ALA A 6 -3.92 11.29 27.46
CA ALA A 6 -5.15 11.08 26.73
C ALA A 6 -4.91 10.10 25.57
N THR A 7 -5.91 9.34 25.15
CA THR A 7 -5.78 8.48 23.96
C THR A 7 -6.35 9.19 22.74
N LEU A 8 -5.51 9.44 21.74
CA LEU A 8 -5.94 9.95 20.45
C LEU A 8 -6.18 8.76 19.50
N ARG A 9 -7.43 8.57 19.09
CA ARG A 9 -7.83 7.52 18.15
C ARG A 9 -7.81 8.07 16.73
N VAL A 10 -7.02 7.46 15.85
CA VAL A 10 -6.92 7.80 14.44
C VAL A 10 -7.61 6.70 13.64
N VAL A 11 -8.74 7.01 13.01
CA VAL A 11 -9.49 6.05 12.19
C VAL A 11 -9.21 6.33 10.73
N VAL A 12 -8.67 5.33 10.03
CA VAL A 12 -8.20 5.44 8.65
C VAL A 12 -9.13 4.65 7.74
N PHE A 13 -9.82 5.35 6.85
CA PHE A 13 -10.64 4.75 5.81
C PHE A 13 -9.87 4.73 4.50
N GLY A 14 -9.65 3.57 3.90
CA GLY A 14 -8.84 3.55 2.68
C GLY A 14 -8.50 2.19 2.12
N SER A 15 -7.77 2.24 1.00
CA SER A 15 -7.04 1.12 0.42
C SER A 15 -5.56 1.20 0.82
N ASP A 16 -4.72 0.30 0.31
CA ASP A 16 -3.29 0.26 0.64
C ASP A 16 -2.57 1.57 0.35
N ARG A 17 -3.04 2.33 -0.64
CA ARG A 17 -2.60 3.71 -0.92
C ARG A 17 -2.73 4.66 0.26
N ILE A 18 -3.88 4.62 0.96
CA ILE A 18 -4.09 5.49 2.12
C ILE A 18 -3.23 5.02 3.28
N SER A 19 -3.09 3.71 3.46
CA SER A 19 -2.17 3.14 4.46
C SER A 19 -0.73 3.58 4.23
N GLY A 20 -0.25 3.62 2.99
CA GLY A 20 1.08 4.16 2.67
C GLY A 20 1.25 5.64 2.96
N LYS A 21 0.20 6.46 2.76
CA LYS A 21 0.20 7.87 3.19
C LYS A 21 0.28 8.00 4.71
N VAL A 22 -0.49 7.20 5.43
CA VAL A 22 -0.48 7.18 6.91
C VAL A 22 0.87 6.69 7.43
N ALA A 23 1.46 5.67 6.82
CA ALA A 23 2.78 5.16 7.19
C ALA A 23 3.87 6.23 7.05
N ARG A 24 3.89 6.97 5.94
CA ARG A 24 4.79 8.12 5.74
C ARG A 24 4.58 9.21 6.78
N ALA A 25 3.34 9.64 6.99
CA ALA A 25 3.03 10.66 8.00
C ALA A 25 3.41 10.21 9.42
N TYR A 26 3.21 8.93 9.74
CA TYR A 26 3.61 8.34 11.02
C TYR A 26 5.13 8.29 11.18
N SER A 27 5.87 7.93 10.13
CA SER A 27 7.34 7.97 10.13
C SER A 27 7.86 9.39 10.36
N ASP A 28 7.32 10.37 9.64
CA ASP A 28 7.68 11.79 9.81
C ASP A 28 7.36 12.29 11.22
N LEU A 29 6.21 11.88 11.77
CA LEU A 29 5.84 12.19 13.15
C LEU A 29 6.84 11.58 14.14
N ARG A 30 7.23 10.32 13.96
CA ARG A 30 8.20 9.65 14.84
C ARG A 30 9.57 10.32 14.79
N LEU A 31 10.03 10.74 13.61
CA LEU A 31 11.27 11.48 13.45
C LEU A 31 11.23 12.85 14.14
N LYS A 32 10.12 13.58 14.02
CA LYS A 32 9.95 14.87 14.70
C LYS A 32 9.91 14.70 16.22
N GLU A 33 9.11 13.75 16.70
CA GLU A 33 8.90 13.50 18.12
C GLU A 33 10.15 12.92 18.81
N SER A 34 11.04 12.22 18.10
CA SER A 34 12.30 11.74 18.70
C SER A 34 13.29 12.87 19.03
N SER A 35 13.14 14.03 18.36
CA SER A 35 13.95 15.22 18.61
C SER A 35 13.27 16.21 19.56
N CYS A 36 11.94 16.33 19.47
CA CYS A 36 11.14 17.25 20.27
C CYS A 36 9.78 16.60 20.58
N PRO A 37 9.67 15.84 21.69
CA PRO A 37 8.42 15.21 22.08
C PRO A 37 7.35 16.27 22.39
N SER A 38 6.33 16.37 21.54
CA SER A 38 5.27 17.36 21.65
C SER A 38 3.92 16.68 21.79
N LEU A 39 3.47 15.96 20.76
CA LEU A 39 2.19 15.27 20.73
C LEU A 39 2.22 14.02 21.60
N THR A 40 3.29 13.23 21.51
CA THR A 40 3.40 11.94 22.19
C THR A 40 3.59 12.07 23.70
N ARG A 41 3.94 13.27 24.18
CA ARG A 41 3.96 13.62 25.61
C ARG A 41 2.56 13.65 26.23
N TYR A 42 1.56 14.08 25.47
CA TYR A 42 0.19 14.27 25.96
C TYR A 42 -0.77 13.19 25.48
N PHE A 43 -0.48 12.58 24.33
CA PHE A 43 -1.37 11.63 23.67
C PHE A 43 -0.71 10.30 23.37
N ARG A 44 -1.43 9.22 23.73
CA ARG A 44 -1.17 7.89 23.21
C ARG A 44 -1.97 7.69 21.92
N LEU A 45 -1.26 7.58 20.79
CA LEU A 45 -1.87 7.32 19.50
C LEU A 45 -2.35 5.86 19.40
N ARG A 46 -3.57 5.66 18.88
CA ARG A 46 -4.09 4.35 18.48
C ARG A 46 -4.68 4.47 17.08
N PHE A 47 -4.19 3.67 16.15
CA PHE A 47 -4.69 3.66 14.77
C PHE A 47 -5.68 2.51 14.58
N PHE A 48 -6.75 2.78 13.86
CA PHE A 48 -7.78 1.82 13.45
C PHE A 48 -7.89 1.91 11.93
N TYR A 49 -7.98 0.77 11.25
CA TYR A 49 -8.04 0.74 9.79
C TYR A 49 -9.36 0.15 9.33
N VAL A 50 -10.03 0.83 8.40
CA VAL A 50 -11.33 0.44 7.85
C VAL A 50 -11.18 0.42 6.34
N PRO A 51 -11.23 -0.77 5.71
CA PRO A 51 -10.91 -0.88 4.31
C PRO A 51 -12.11 -0.47 3.45
N VAL A 52 -11.84 0.22 2.34
CA VAL A 52 -12.87 0.69 1.42
C VAL A 52 -12.58 0.26 -0.01
N LYS A 53 -13.64 -0.07 -0.76
CA LYS A 53 -13.53 -0.28 -2.20
C LYS A 53 -13.50 1.08 -2.88
N ARG A 54 -12.53 1.28 -3.77
CA ARG A 54 -12.54 2.47 -4.64
C ARG A 54 -13.59 2.24 -5.72
N SER A 55 -14.72 2.95 -5.64
CA SER A 55 -15.71 2.93 -6.71
C SER A 55 -15.13 3.66 -7.93
N CYS A 56 -14.92 2.94 -9.02
CA CYS A 56 -14.48 3.49 -10.32
C CYS A 56 -15.62 4.18 -11.09
N VAL A 57 -16.58 4.76 -10.38
CA VAL A 57 -17.66 5.52 -11.01
C VAL A 57 -17.16 6.96 -11.10
N ALA A 58 -16.77 7.38 -12.30
CA ALA A 58 -16.66 8.80 -12.62
C ALA A 58 -17.94 9.49 -12.13
N PRO A 59 -17.90 10.75 -11.65
CA PRO A 59 -19.12 11.44 -11.25
C PRO A 59 -20.03 11.54 -12.47
N SER A 60 -20.95 10.59 -12.63
CA SER A 60 -22.07 10.70 -13.53
C SER A 60 -22.93 11.79 -12.90
N THR A 61 -22.87 12.97 -13.53
CA THR A 61 -23.83 14.05 -13.34
C THR A 61 -25.23 13.45 -13.13
N PRO A 62 -26.00 13.88 -12.12
CA PRO A 62 -27.32 13.34 -11.89
C PRO A 62 -28.18 13.63 -13.12
N GLN A 63 -28.43 12.61 -13.94
CA GLN A 63 -29.45 12.70 -14.98
C GLN A 63 -30.78 12.83 -14.26
N MET A 64 -31.41 13.99 -14.42
CA MET A 64 -32.78 14.22 -14.04
C MET A 64 -33.66 13.10 -14.58
N HIS A 65 -34.55 12.61 -13.71
CA HIS A 65 -35.55 11.61 -13.98
C HIS A 65 -36.31 11.90 -15.29
N HIS A 66 -36.10 11.04 -16.29
CA HIS A 66 -37.10 10.85 -17.34
C HIS A 66 -37.68 9.44 -17.18
N HIS A 67 -38.97 9.41 -16.87
CA HIS A 67 -39.80 8.21 -16.77
C HIS A 67 -39.76 7.39 -18.07
N PRO A 68 -39.62 6.05 -18.02
CA PRO A 68 -39.94 5.21 -19.15
C PRO A 68 -41.41 4.76 -19.10
N SER A 69 -42.14 5.09 -20.15
CA SER A 69 -43.41 4.46 -20.54
C SER A 69 -43.15 3.03 -21.05
N PRO A 70 -44.07 2.05 -20.86
CA PRO A 70 -43.83 0.67 -21.25
C PRO A 70 -44.15 0.45 -22.75
N SER A 71 -43.17 -0.04 -23.52
CA SER A 71 -43.41 -0.63 -24.83
C SER A 71 -43.04 -2.11 -24.84
N LEU A 72 -43.97 -2.89 -25.38
CA LEU A 72 -44.04 -4.35 -25.45
C LEU A 72 -43.05 -4.92 -26.49
N GLY A 73 -42.38 -6.02 -26.16
CA GLY A 73 -41.88 -7.01 -27.12
C GLY A 73 -40.38 -7.00 -27.40
N ASP A 74 -39.62 -7.87 -26.73
CA ASP A 74 -38.67 -8.82 -27.35
C ASP A 74 -38.00 -9.76 -26.30
N PRO A 75 -37.55 -10.98 -26.70
CA PRO A 75 -37.35 -12.12 -25.80
C PRO A 75 -36.03 -12.10 -24.99
N PRO A 76 -35.89 -12.94 -23.93
CA PRO A 76 -34.76 -12.87 -23.01
C PRO A 76 -33.48 -13.39 -23.65
N ALA A 77 -32.51 -12.49 -23.87
CA ALA A 77 -31.14 -12.89 -24.17
C ALA A 77 -30.51 -13.54 -22.93
N ARG A 78 -30.15 -14.80 -23.12
CA ARG A 78 -29.49 -15.72 -22.18
C ARG A 78 -28.41 -15.04 -21.34
N ALA A 79 -28.38 -15.42 -20.06
CA ALA A 79 -27.26 -15.22 -19.15
C ALA A 79 -25.95 -15.66 -19.83
N GLN A 80 -25.13 -14.69 -20.23
CA GLN A 80 -23.75 -14.96 -20.58
C GLN A 80 -22.93 -15.00 -19.30
N VAL A 81 -22.49 -16.20 -18.96
CA VAL A 81 -21.37 -16.45 -18.06
C VAL A 81 -20.16 -15.75 -18.69
N GLY A 82 -19.77 -14.62 -18.10
CA GLY A 82 -18.64 -13.82 -18.56
C GLY A 82 -17.31 -14.48 -18.23
N ASP A 83 -16.55 -14.74 -19.29
CA ASP A 83 -15.15 -15.13 -19.35
C ASP A 83 -14.24 -14.24 -18.45
N PRO A 84 -13.25 -14.78 -17.70
CA PRO A 84 -12.41 -13.99 -16.81
C PRO A 84 -11.22 -13.41 -17.61
N SER A 85 -11.48 -12.48 -18.52
CA SER A 85 -10.40 -11.83 -19.28
C SER A 85 -10.83 -10.48 -19.86
N VAL A 86 -11.09 -9.49 -19.00
CA VAL A 86 -10.91 -8.07 -19.34
C VAL A 86 -10.34 -7.36 -18.12
N ALA A 87 -9.08 -6.92 -18.23
CA ALA A 87 -8.35 -6.18 -17.22
C ALA A 87 -9.04 -4.83 -16.93
N GLY A 88 -10.00 -4.85 -16.01
CA GLY A 88 -10.66 -3.67 -15.48
C GLY A 88 -9.72 -2.93 -14.53
N MET A 89 -9.33 -1.70 -14.91
CA MET A 89 -8.94 -0.59 -14.03
C MET A 89 -8.30 -1.01 -12.70
N GLU A 90 -6.98 -1.26 -12.67
CA GLU A 90 -6.27 -1.65 -11.44
C GLU A 90 -6.28 -0.51 -10.39
N SER A 91 -7.37 -0.46 -9.62
CA SER A 91 -7.51 0.34 -8.41
C SER A 91 -6.51 -0.13 -7.37
N SER A 92 -6.15 0.76 -6.44
CA SER A 92 -5.33 0.38 -5.29
C SER A 92 -5.92 -0.83 -4.55
N THR A 93 -5.05 -1.77 -4.18
CA THR A 93 -5.42 -3.04 -3.54
C THR A 93 -5.75 -2.85 -2.06
N ASN A 94 -6.20 -3.93 -1.40
CA ASN A 94 -6.54 -3.97 0.02
C ASN A 94 -5.76 -5.08 0.72
N ASP A 95 -4.55 -5.36 0.26
CA ASP A 95 -3.72 -6.47 0.73
C ASP A 95 -3.35 -6.29 2.20
N ILE A 96 -3.16 -5.06 2.68
CA ILE A 96 -2.92 -4.78 4.11
C ILE A 96 -4.14 -5.21 4.94
N SER A 97 -5.35 -4.93 4.45
CA SER A 97 -6.60 -5.31 5.12
C SER A 97 -6.73 -6.83 5.20
N HIS A 98 -6.39 -7.52 4.11
CA HIS A 98 -6.34 -8.98 4.08
C HIS A 98 -5.30 -9.53 5.06
N TYR A 99 -4.11 -8.95 5.10
CA TYR A 99 -3.07 -9.34 6.04
C TYR A 99 -3.51 -9.17 7.50
N ILE A 100 -4.14 -8.06 7.86
CA ILE A 100 -4.71 -7.87 9.20
C ILE A 100 -5.80 -8.91 9.49
N GLY A 101 -6.64 -9.24 8.50
CA GLY A 101 -7.65 -10.29 8.62
C GLY A 101 -7.06 -11.68 8.89
N LEU A 102 -5.91 -12.01 8.28
CA LEU A 102 -5.18 -13.26 8.59
C LEU A 102 -4.69 -13.30 10.05
N LEU A 103 -4.39 -12.14 10.64
CA LEU A 103 -3.90 -12.02 12.01
C LEU A 103 -5.02 -11.94 13.06
N ASP A 104 -6.16 -11.34 12.70
CA ASP A 104 -7.30 -11.16 13.60
C ASP A 104 -8.62 -11.60 12.92
N PRO A 105 -9.14 -12.80 13.26
CA PRO A 105 -10.41 -13.30 12.73
C PRO A 105 -11.61 -12.39 13.03
N TRP A 106 -11.56 -11.61 14.12
CA TRP A 106 -12.62 -10.64 14.40
C TRP A 106 -12.61 -9.52 13.36
N TYR A 107 -11.44 -8.97 13.06
CA TYR A 107 -11.27 -7.95 12.02
C TYR A 107 -11.68 -8.48 10.64
N GLU A 108 -11.27 -9.70 10.30
CA GLU A 108 -11.60 -10.33 9.02
C GLU A 108 -13.12 -10.37 8.77
N ARG A 109 -13.88 -10.82 9.78
CA ARG A 109 -15.32 -11.02 9.67
C ARG A 109 -16.09 -9.71 9.76
N ASN A 110 -15.70 -8.81 10.67
CA ASN A 110 -16.51 -7.67 11.06
C ASN A 110 -16.11 -6.35 10.39
N VAL A 111 -14.83 -6.16 10.05
CA VAL A 111 -14.33 -4.90 9.45
C VAL A 111 -14.04 -5.12 7.98
N LEU A 112 -13.21 -6.12 7.64
CA LEU A 112 -12.93 -6.47 6.26
C LEU A 112 -14.20 -7.00 5.56
N GLY A 113 -15.04 -7.76 6.27
CA GLY A 113 -16.32 -8.24 5.78
C GLY A 113 -17.28 -7.14 5.29
N LEU A 114 -17.18 -5.92 5.83
CA LEU A 114 -18.02 -4.79 5.40
C LEU A 114 -17.82 -4.45 3.92
N MET A 115 -16.62 -4.67 3.37
CA MET A 115 -16.36 -4.46 1.94
C MET A 115 -17.21 -5.34 1.02
N LYS A 116 -17.78 -6.44 1.52
CA LYS A 116 -18.67 -7.32 0.76
C LYS A 116 -20.10 -6.77 0.67
N LEU A 117 -20.45 -5.80 1.50
CA LEU A 117 -21.79 -5.20 1.55
C LEU A 117 -21.89 -3.95 0.67
N PRO A 118 -23.03 -3.70 0.00
CA PRO A 118 -23.28 -2.45 -0.70
C PRO A 118 -23.34 -1.25 0.26
N MET A 119 -22.86 -0.08 -0.16
CA MET A 119 -22.91 1.15 0.64
C MET A 119 -24.33 1.53 1.07
N GLY A 120 -25.33 1.24 0.23
CA GLY A 120 -26.74 1.48 0.57
C GLY A 120 -27.21 0.72 1.81
N VAL A 121 -26.66 -0.47 2.06
CA VAL A 121 -26.94 -1.27 3.27
C VAL A 121 -26.14 -0.74 4.46
N LEU A 122 -24.86 -0.45 4.24
CA LEU A 122 -23.93 0.02 5.28
C LEU A 122 -24.35 1.37 5.90
N CYS A 123 -24.94 2.25 5.09
CA CYS A 123 -25.32 3.60 5.47
C CYS A 123 -26.83 3.77 5.76
N GLN A 124 -27.61 2.68 5.77
CA GLN A 124 -29.04 2.76 6.05
C GLN A 124 -29.29 2.99 7.55
N CYS A 125 -29.91 4.12 7.89
CA CYS A 125 -30.57 4.29 9.20
C CYS A 125 -31.95 3.63 9.15
N ALA A 126 -32.42 3.09 10.28
CA ALA A 126 -33.82 2.70 10.40
C ALA A 126 -34.70 3.93 10.12
N LYS A 127 -35.72 3.77 9.28
CA LYS A 127 -36.72 4.83 9.10
C LYS A 127 -37.54 4.91 10.39
N PRO A 128 -37.76 6.09 10.98
CA PRO A 128 -38.73 6.21 12.05
C PRO A 128 -40.10 5.86 11.47
N GLU A 129 -40.65 4.71 11.83
CA GLU A 129 -42.09 4.50 11.71
C GLU A 129 -42.77 5.53 12.60
N ALA A 130 -43.76 6.19 12.05
CA ALA A 130 -44.35 7.40 12.61
C ALA A 130 -45.08 7.11 13.93
N GLU A 131 -44.40 7.31 15.08
CA GLU A 131 -44.95 7.87 16.33
C GLU A 131 -43.80 8.48 17.16
N PRO A 132 -43.95 9.69 17.74
CA PRO A 132 -42.91 10.32 18.53
C PRO A 132 -42.86 9.69 19.92
N GLN A 133 -42.06 8.65 20.10
CA GLN A 133 -41.73 8.13 21.42
C GLN A 133 -40.56 8.95 22.00
N GLU A 134 -40.75 9.55 23.18
CA GLU A 134 -39.79 10.48 23.85
C GLU A 134 -38.42 9.86 24.19
N ASP A 135 -38.21 8.57 23.92
CA ASP A 135 -36.98 7.83 24.23
C ASP A 135 -36.41 7.09 22.99
N SER A 136 -36.67 7.63 21.80
CA SER A 136 -36.20 7.06 20.52
C SER A 136 -34.67 7.18 20.41
N GLN A 137 -33.94 6.19 20.92
CA GLN A 137 -32.50 6.08 20.77
C GLN A 137 -32.18 6.03 19.27
N GLU A 138 -31.55 7.08 18.72
CA GLU A 138 -31.22 7.16 17.30
C GLU A 138 -30.37 5.94 16.89
N GLN A 139 -30.94 5.05 16.07
CA GLN A 139 -30.24 3.86 15.63
C GLN A 139 -29.20 4.25 14.57
N LEU A 140 -27.92 4.07 14.92
CA LEU A 140 -26.82 4.34 14.02
C LEU A 140 -26.81 3.35 12.84
N PRO A 141 -26.36 3.78 11.64
CA PRO A 141 -26.08 2.86 10.55
C PRO A 141 -25.12 1.75 10.96
N ILE A 142 -25.26 0.57 10.35
CA ILE A 142 -24.40 -0.61 10.59
C ILE A 142 -22.91 -0.24 10.53
N LEU A 143 -22.52 0.60 9.55
CA LEU A 143 -21.14 1.05 9.42
C LEU A 143 -20.66 1.86 10.64
N ALA A 144 -21.47 2.81 11.10
CA ALA A 144 -21.12 3.66 12.23
C ALA A 144 -21.06 2.85 13.53
N ASP A 145 -22.05 2.00 13.77
CA ASP A 145 -22.10 1.14 14.95
C ASP A 145 -20.89 0.19 15.01
N MET A 146 -20.59 -0.49 13.91
CA MET A 146 -19.45 -1.40 13.83
C MET A 146 -18.11 -0.69 14.05
N ILE A 147 -17.92 0.50 13.49
CA ILE A 147 -16.67 1.26 13.64
C ILE A 147 -16.53 1.81 15.05
N LEU A 148 -17.61 2.28 15.67
CA LEU A 148 -17.58 2.70 17.07
C LEU A 148 -17.25 1.53 17.99
N TYR A 149 -17.84 0.36 17.74
CA TYR A 149 -17.51 -0.85 18.47
C TYR A 149 -16.03 -1.21 18.30
N TYR A 150 -15.53 -1.22 17.06
CA TYR A 150 -14.12 -1.47 16.76
C TYR A 150 -13.20 -0.50 17.51
N CYS A 151 -13.45 0.80 17.43
CA CYS A 151 -12.66 1.84 18.10
C CYS A 151 -12.70 1.76 19.63
N ARG A 152 -13.82 1.28 20.19
CA ARG A 152 -14.03 1.18 21.63
C ARG A 152 -13.28 -0.01 22.22
N PHE A 153 -13.31 -1.17 21.55
CA PHE A 153 -12.92 -2.44 22.14
C PHE A 153 -11.63 -3.05 21.58
N ALA A 154 -11.21 -2.72 20.35
CA ALA A 154 -9.92 -3.18 19.85
C ALA A 154 -8.77 -2.47 20.58
N THR A 155 -7.94 -3.26 21.25
CA THR A 155 -6.86 -2.75 22.12
C THR A 155 -5.50 -3.41 21.88
N ARG A 156 -5.47 -4.52 21.13
CA ARG A 156 -4.24 -5.27 20.84
C ARG A 156 -3.62 -4.74 19.54
N PRO A 157 -2.34 -4.35 19.49
CA PRO A 157 -1.75 -3.86 18.25
C PRO A 157 -1.28 -5.01 17.36
N VAL A 158 -1.59 -4.93 16.07
CA VAL A 158 -0.85 -5.55 14.97
C VAL A 158 0.19 -4.54 14.49
N LEU A 159 1.45 -4.97 14.38
CA LEU A 159 2.56 -4.11 14.01
C LEU A 159 2.92 -4.31 12.54
N LEU A 160 2.50 -3.38 11.69
CA LEU A 160 2.84 -3.42 10.27
C LEU A 160 4.22 -2.79 10.05
N GLN A 161 5.22 -3.60 9.69
CA GLN A 161 6.59 -3.12 9.48
C GLN A 161 6.69 -2.12 8.32
N LEU A 162 7.46 -1.04 8.48
CA LEU A 162 7.80 -0.12 7.41
C LEU A 162 9.13 -0.50 6.77
N TYR A 163 9.25 -0.21 5.49
CA TYR A 163 10.50 -0.25 4.74
C TYR A 163 10.89 1.16 4.34
N GLN A 164 12.19 1.41 4.34
CA GLN A 164 12.78 2.65 3.88
C GLN A 164 13.38 2.43 2.50
N THR A 165 13.27 3.46 1.66
CA THR A 165 14.00 3.53 0.41
C THR A 165 14.84 4.80 0.34
N GLU A 166 16.12 4.65 0.00
CA GLU A 166 17.00 5.75 -0.38
C GLU A 166 17.06 5.81 -1.91
N LEU A 167 16.59 6.93 -2.45
CA LEU A 167 16.49 7.19 -3.88
C LEU A 167 17.55 8.20 -4.28
N THR A 168 18.30 7.90 -5.34
CA THR A 168 19.20 8.87 -5.98
C THR A 168 18.59 9.28 -7.31
N PHE A 169 18.50 10.58 -7.56
CA PHE A 169 17.95 11.17 -8.78
C PHE A 169 19.05 11.50 -9.80
N ILE A 170 18.64 11.78 -11.04
CA ILE A 170 19.50 12.46 -12.01
C ILE A 170 20.03 13.75 -11.38
N GLY A 171 21.35 13.93 -11.40
CA GLY A 171 22.03 15.06 -10.74
C GLY A 171 22.55 14.74 -9.34
N GLY A 172 22.29 13.55 -8.80
CA GLY A 172 22.88 13.08 -7.54
C GLY A 172 22.14 13.51 -6.28
N GLU A 173 21.01 14.22 -6.38
CA GLU A 173 20.13 14.47 -5.24
C GLU A 173 19.68 13.13 -4.63
N LYS A 174 19.72 13.05 -3.31
CA LYS A 174 19.25 11.89 -2.55
C LYS A 174 17.99 12.23 -1.79
N ARG A 175 17.00 11.34 -1.83
CA ARG A 175 15.78 11.44 -1.02
C ARG A 175 15.51 10.12 -0.32
N THR A 176 15.19 10.21 0.97
CA THR A 176 14.67 9.08 1.72
C THR A 176 13.15 9.12 1.71
N GLU A 177 12.52 7.98 1.44
CA GLU A 177 11.08 7.76 1.54
C GLU A 177 10.81 6.46 2.30
N VAL A 178 9.57 6.27 2.76
CA VAL A 178 9.14 5.01 3.38
C VAL A 178 7.89 4.47 2.68
N PHE A 179 7.74 3.15 2.73
CA PHE A 179 6.56 2.45 2.24
C PHE A 179 6.20 1.30 3.19
N ILE A 180 4.95 0.84 3.14
CA ILE A 180 4.43 -0.17 4.06
C ILE A 180 3.96 -1.45 3.37
N HIS A 181 3.72 -1.44 2.07
CA HIS A 181 3.19 -2.58 1.33
C HIS A 181 3.93 -2.84 0.03
N SER A 182 4.07 -1.84 -0.83
CA SER A 182 4.57 -2.06 -2.19
C SER A 182 5.46 -0.93 -2.71
N LEU A 183 6.46 -1.29 -3.50
CA LEU A 183 7.26 -0.39 -4.31
C LEU A 183 7.21 -0.87 -5.77
N GLU A 184 6.77 -0.01 -6.68
CA GLU A 184 6.69 -0.31 -8.11
C GLU A 184 7.76 0.51 -8.86
N LEU A 185 8.46 -0.12 -9.82
CA LEU A 185 9.50 0.53 -10.62
C LEU A 185 9.26 0.34 -12.11
N GLY A 186 9.66 1.34 -12.90
CA GLY A 186 9.72 1.26 -14.36
C GLY A 186 8.33 1.35 -14.96
N HIS A 187 7.99 0.44 -15.85
CA HIS A 187 6.71 0.46 -16.57
C HIS A 187 5.50 0.40 -15.63
N SER A 188 5.55 -0.39 -14.55
CA SER A 188 4.45 -0.47 -13.57
C SER A 188 4.15 0.89 -12.94
N ALA A 189 5.17 1.61 -12.48
CA ALA A 189 5.02 2.96 -11.93
C ALA A 189 4.64 4.01 -13.00
N ALA A 190 5.21 3.91 -14.20
CA ALA A 190 4.91 4.83 -15.30
C ALA A 190 3.46 4.71 -15.76
N THR A 191 2.96 3.50 -15.96
CA THR A 191 1.56 3.24 -16.32
C THR A 191 0.60 3.76 -15.26
N ARG A 192 0.97 3.66 -13.98
CA ARG A 192 0.21 4.26 -12.89
C ARG A 192 0.16 5.79 -12.99
N ALA A 193 1.26 6.45 -13.32
CA ALA A 193 1.31 7.91 -13.53
C ALA A 193 0.42 8.37 -14.70
N ILE A 194 0.47 7.63 -15.79
CA ILE A 194 -0.34 7.89 -16.99
C ILE A 194 -1.82 7.80 -16.63
N LYS A 195 -2.23 6.72 -15.97
CA LYS A 195 -3.62 6.52 -15.52
C LYS A 195 -4.06 7.63 -14.55
N ALA A 196 -3.18 8.06 -13.64
CA ALA A 196 -3.45 9.12 -12.67
C ALA A 196 -3.67 10.50 -13.30
N SER A 197 -3.08 10.75 -14.48
CA SER A 197 -3.18 12.02 -15.21
C SER A 197 -4.58 12.30 -15.79
N GLY A 198 -5.50 11.32 -15.69
CA GLY A 198 -6.90 11.49 -16.03
C GLY A 198 -7.21 11.52 -17.54
N PRO A 199 -8.44 11.89 -17.93
CA PRO A 199 -8.90 11.85 -19.33
C PRO A 199 -8.06 12.70 -20.30
N GLY A 200 -7.35 13.71 -19.81
CA GLY A 200 -6.44 14.55 -20.59
C GLY A 200 -5.25 13.78 -21.16
N SER A 201 -4.84 12.67 -20.54
CA SER A 201 -3.75 11.80 -21.02
C SER A 201 -4.01 11.28 -22.43
N LYS A 202 -5.26 10.89 -22.74
CA LYS A 202 -5.67 10.43 -24.08
C LYS A 202 -5.58 11.53 -25.13
N ARG A 203 -5.81 12.80 -24.74
CA ARG A 203 -5.72 13.97 -25.65
C ARG A 203 -4.27 14.32 -25.99
N LEU A 204 -3.33 13.99 -25.10
CA LEU A 204 -1.89 14.17 -25.32
C LEU A 204 -1.23 13.00 -26.07
N GLY A 205 -2.01 12.04 -26.57
CA GLY A 205 -1.48 10.83 -27.22
C GLY A 205 -0.68 9.93 -26.26
N ILE A 206 -0.92 10.06 -24.95
CA ILE A 206 -0.37 9.17 -23.94
C ILE A 206 -1.44 8.10 -23.68
N ASP A 207 -1.50 7.14 -24.61
CA ASP A 207 -2.36 5.98 -24.45
C ASP A 207 -1.82 5.09 -23.33
N GLY A 208 -2.73 4.46 -22.57
CA GLY A 208 -2.37 3.52 -21.50
C GLY A 208 -1.65 2.27 -22.01
N ASP A 209 -1.69 2.05 -23.33
CA ASP A 209 -1.05 0.96 -24.06
C ASP A 209 0.33 1.32 -24.63
N ARG A 210 1.01 2.36 -24.10
CA ARG A 210 2.41 2.61 -24.48
C ARG A 210 3.25 1.36 -24.21
N GLU A 211 3.90 0.87 -25.26
CA GLU A 211 4.80 -0.28 -25.18
C GLU A 211 5.82 -0.05 -24.06
N ALA A 212 5.98 -1.04 -23.19
CA ALA A 212 6.92 -0.96 -22.09
C ALA A 212 8.35 -0.80 -22.65
N ILE A 213 8.99 0.32 -22.31
CA ILE A 213 10.38 0.58 -22.68
C ILE A 213 11.27 -0.27 -21.77
N PRO A 214 12.04 -1.23 -22.30
CA PRO A 214 12.95 -2.02 -21.48
C PRO A 214 14.08 -1.15 -20.93
N LEU A 215 14.46 -1.41 -19.69
CA LEU A 215 15.51 -0.74 -18.94
C LEU A 215 16.58 -1.75 -18.58
N THR A 216 17.85 -1.42 -18.78
CA THR A 216 18.95 -2.22 -18.24
C THR A 216 19.15 -1.84 -16.78
N LEU A 217 18.92 -2.80 -15.88
CA LEU A 217 18.99 -2.61 -14.44
C LEU A 217 20.03 -3.57 -13.85
N GLN A 218 20.92 -3.04 -13.01
CA GLN A 218 21.71 -3.84 -12.08
C GLN A 218 20.88 -4.03 -10.80
N ILE A 219 20.61 -5.28 -10.44
CA ILE A 219 19.74 -5.67 -9.33
C ILE A 219 20.57 -6.49 -8.36
N ALA A 220 20.93 -5.89 -7.23
CA ALA A 220 21.59 -6.57 -6.13
C ALA A 220 20.57 -6.85 -5.01
N TYR A 221 20.52 -8.09 -4.50
CA TYR A 221 19.59 -8.47 -3.45
C TYR A 221 20.14 -9.53 -2.50
N SER A 222 19.73 -9.46 -1.24
CA SER A 222 20.04 -10.48 -0.24
C SER A 222 18.90 -11.50 -0.14
N LYS A 223 19.24 -12.79 -0.29
CA LYS A 223 18.31 -13.89 -0.03
C LYS A 223 18.53 -14.43 1.38
N THR A 224 17.47 -14.58 2.15
CA THR A 224 17.50 -15.25 3.44
C THR A 224 17.55 -16.76 3.22
N ALA A 225 18.70 -17.39 3.47
CA ALA A 225 18.77 -18.84 3.51
C ALA A 225 18.09 -19.37 4.78
N ALA A 226 17.55 -20.60 4.75
CA ALA A 226 16.98 -21.25 5.93
C ALA A 226 17.98 -21.36 7.11
N SER A 227 19.28 -21.21 6.83
CA SER A 227 20.37 -21.20 7.81
C SER A 227 20.62 -19.83 8.48
N GLY A 228 19.85 -18.79 8.14
CA GLY A 228 20.04 -17.42 8.66
C GLY A 228 21.19 -16.64 8.02
N ARG A 229 21.99 -17.26 7.14
CA ARG A 229 23.05 -16.57 6.39
C ARG A 229 22.47 -15.81 5.19
N SER A 230 22.81 -14.53 5.05
CA SER A 230 22.41 -13.72 3.89
C SER A 230 23.43 -13.86 2.76
N HIS A 231 23.00 -14.32 1.58
CA HIS A 231 23.82 -14.31 0.37
C HIS A 231 23.38 -13.16 -0.53
N TRP A 232 24.33 -12.28 -0.88
CA TRP A 232 24.10 -11.22 -1.87
C TRP A 232 24.25 -11.79 -3.27
N ASN A 233 23.25 -11.54 -4.11
CA ASN A 233 23.29 -11.81 -5.53
C ASN A 233 23.30 -10.46 -6.23
N ASP A 234 24.11 -10.33 -7.27
CA ASP A 234 24.18 -9.14 -8.12
C ASP A 234 24.02 -9.60 -9.58
N VAL A 235 22.99 -9.09 -10.25
CA VAL A 235 22.64 -9.48 -11.62
C VAL A 235 22.26 -8.26 -12.43
N GLU A 236 22.77 -8.19 -13.66
CA GLU A 236 22.29 -7.23 -14.65
C GLU A 236 21.18 -7.88 -15.49
N LYS A 237 20.05 -7.19 -15.63
CA LYS A 237 18.90 -7.66 -16.40
C LYS A 237 18.28 -6.54 -17.22
N VAL A 238 17.75 -6.89 -18.38
CA VAL A 238 16.91 -5.98 -19.17
C VAL A 238 15.46 -6.20 -18.77
N CYS A 239 14.84 -5.24 -18.09
CA CYS A 239 13.52 -5.39 -17.47
C CYS A 239 12.56 -4.29 -17.92
N THR A 240 11.27 -4.60 -17.98
CA THR A 240 10.22 -3.57 -18.10
C THR A 240 9.80 -3.03 -16.74
N SER A 241 9.80 -3.88 -15.71
CA SER A 241 9.45 -3.51 -14.35
C SER A 241 10.17 -4.36 -13.30
N VAL A 242 10.37 -3.76 -12.13
CA VAL A 242 10.82 -4.43 -10.91
C VAL A 242 9.90 -3.98 -9.78
N ASN A 243 9.22 -4.90 -9.12
CA ASN A 243 8.26 -4.56 -8.08
C ASN A 243 8.61 -5.29 -6.80
N LEU A 244 8.46 -4.61 -5.66
CA LEU A 244 8.53 -5.21 -4.34
C LEU A 244 7.16 -5.16 -3.70
N SER A 245 6.75 -6.24 -3.08
CA SER A 245 5.52 -6.30 -2.29
C SER A 245 5.73 -7.15 -1.05
N LYS A 246 5.02 -6.86 0.03
CA LYS A 246 5.05 -7.73 1.21
C LYS A 246 4.56 -9.12 0.85
N ALA A 247 5.33 -10.13 1.31
CA ALA A 247 5.16 -11.48 0.82
C ALA A 247 3.96 -12.23 1.38
N CYS A 248 3.44 -11.83 2.54
CA CYS A 248 2.48 -12.63 3.29
C CYS A 248 1.05 -12.50 2.76
N ARG A 249 0.62 -13.48 1.96
CA ARG A 249 -0.76 -13.54 1.43
C ARG A 249 -1.58 -14.71 1.95
N LYS A 250 -0.95 -15.65 2.66
CA LYS A 250 -1.59 -16.88 3.15
C LYS A 250 -1.20 -17.19 4.58
N HIS A 251 -2.07 -17.90 5.29
CA HIS A 251 -1.81 -18.38 6.66
C HIS A 251 -0.52 -19.22 6.76
N GLU A 252 -0.21 -20.02 5.73
CA GLU A 252 0.98 -20.89 5.73
C GLU A 252 2.31 -20.09 5.78
N GLU A 253 2.32 -18.85 5.29
CA GLU A 253 3.52 -18.02 5.22
C GLU A 253 3.78 -17.25 6.53
N LEU A 254 2.76 -17.17 7.39
CA LEU A 254 2.78 -16.45 8.66
C LEU A 254 3.75 -17.09 9.69
N ALA A 255 4.00 -18.40 9.56
CA ALA A 255 4.87 -19.18 10.44
C ALA A 255 6.35 -18.77 10.38
N SER A 256 6.76 -18.02 9.36
CA SER A 256 8.18 -17.66 9.12
C SER A 256 8.74 -16.59 10.06
N LYS A 257 7.92 -16.02 10.98
CA LYS A 257 8.26 -15.00 12.01
C LYS A 257 8.87 -13.68 11.51
N THR A 258 9.40 -13.61 10.29
CA THR A 258 9.96 -12.41 9.67
C THR A 258 9.19 -12.03 8.42
N GLU A 259 8.58 -10.85 8.42
CA GLU A 259 8.06 -10.25 7.19
C GLU A 259 9.22 -10.05 6.21
N CYS A 260 9.07 -10.57 4.98
CA CYS A 260 10.04 -10.36 3.91
C CYS A 260 9.36 -9.72 2.68
N LEU A 261 10.19 -9.16 1.79
CA LEU A 261 9.72 -8.62 0.53
C LEU A 261 9.78 -9.69 -0.55
N ASN A 262 8.74 -9.75 -1.38
CA ASN A 262 8.77 -10.44 -2.66
C ASN A 262 9.27 -9.48 -3.73
N LEU A 263 10.47 -9.73 -4.25
CA LEU A 263 11.02 -9.08 -5.43
C LEU A 263 10.49 -9.78 -6.68
N THR A 264 9.69 -9.08 -7.47
CA THR A 264 9.17 -9.53 -8.77
C THR A 264 9.87 -8.78 -9.88
N VAL A 265 10.54 -9.51 -10.78
CA VAL A 265 11.28 -8.95 -11.91
C VAL A 265 10.63 -9.39 -13.22
N THR A 266 10.24 -8.41 -14.05
CA THR A 266 9.66 -8.62 -15.38
C THR A 266 10.74 -8.36 -16.43
N GLU A 267 11.42 -9.42 -16.84
CA GLU A 267 12.58 -9.42 -17.71
C GLU A 267 12.20 -9.59 -19.19
N VAL A 268 12.91 -8.90 -20.08
CA VAL A 268 12.81 -9.03 -21.54
C VAL A 268 13.90 -9.98 -22.02
N VAL A 269 13.54 -11.24 -22.26
CA VAL A 269 14.49 -12.32 -22.58
C VAL A 269 14.86 -12.32 -24.07
N LYS A 270 13.93 -11.95 -24.95
CA LYS A 270 14.18 -11.89 -26.39
C LYS A 270 13.41 -10.74 -27.02
N ARG A 271 14.10 -9.93 -27.81
CA ARG A 271 13.50 -8.87 -28.62
C ARG A 271 13.43 -9.32 -30.07
N GLN A 272 12.28 -9.83 -30.53
CA GLN A 272 12.13 -10.21 -31.94
C GLN A 272 11.76 -8.98 -32.77
N ASN A 273 12.68 -8.55 -33.63
CA ASN A 273 12.49 -7.42 -34.53
C ASN A 273 11.64 -7.89 -35.73
N SER A 274 10.33 -7.63 -35.71
CA SER A 274 9.45 -7.90 -36.85
C SER A 274 9.45 -6.67 -37.76
N LYS A 275 9.71 -6.85 -39.06
CA LYS A 275 9.66 -5.77 -40.06
C LYS A 275 8.22 -5.27 -40.34
N SER A 276 7.24 -5.60 -39.51
CA SER A 276 5.84 -5.21 -39.68
C SER A 276 5.40 -4.23 -38.58
N LYS A 277 4.62 -3.22 -38.97
CA LYS A 277 4.25 -2.05 -38.18
C LYS A 277 3.38 -2.32 -36.93
N LYS A 278 3.16 -3.57 -36.50
CA LYS A 278 2.09 -3.89 -35.53
C LYS A 278 2.38 -4.88 -34.40
N SER A 279 3.56 -5.50 -34.27
CA SER A 279 3.87 -6.22 -33.02
C SER A 279 5.36 -6.54 -32.86
N PHE A 280 6.00 -5.93 -31.87
CA PHE A 280 7.21 -6.49 -31.25
C PHE A 280 6.75 -7.65 -30.36
N ASN A 281 6.98 -8.89 -30.77
CA ASN A 281 6.86 -10.02 -29.84
C ASN A 281 8.08 -9.99 -28.92
N GLN A 282 7.93 -9.35 -27.75
CA GLN A 282 8.92 -9.41 -26.68
C GLN A 282 8.66 -10.69 -25.88
N GLN A 283 9.66 -11.57 -25.76
CA GLN A 283 9.56 -12.70 -24.85
C GLN A 283 9.80 -12.18 -23.43
N ILE A 284 8.74 -12.15 -22.62
CA ILE A 284 8.77 -11.67 -21.24
C ILE A 284 8.90 -12.86 -20.29
N SER A 285 9.80 -12.76 -19.31
CA SER A 285 9.93 -13.69 -18.19
C SER A 285 9.61 -12.97 -16.89
N VAL A 286 8.79 -13.58 -16.03
CA VAL A 286 8.48 -13.05 -14.70
C VAL A 286 9.06 -13.99 -13.66
N SER A 287 9.88 -13.44 -12.77
CA SER A 287 10.49 -14.18 -11.66
C SER A 287 10.17 -13.51 -10.32
N GLN A 288 10.03 -14.32 -9.26
CA GLN A 288 9.68 -13.83 -7.92
C GLN A 288 10.58 -14.48 -6.87
N ILE A 289 11.16 -13.66 -5.99
CA ILE A 289 12.14 -14.11 -4.99
C ILE A 289 11.90 -13.39 -3.65
N LYS A 290 11.95 -14.13 -2.54
CA LYS A 290 11.91 -13.55 -1.17
C LYS A 290 13.27 -12.95 -0.81
N VAL A 291 13.27 -11.69 -0.41
CA VAL A 291 14.47 -10.88 -0.16
C VAL A 291 14.30 -10.01 1.09
N ASP A 292 15.42 -9.60 1.67
CA ASP A 292 15.47 -8.70 2.83
C ASP A 292 16.00 -7.30 2.46
N LYS A 293 17.12 -7.26 1.74
CA LYS A 293 17.72 -6.03 1.20
C LYS A 293 17.76 -6.08 -0.31
N VAL A 294 17.52 -4.93 -0.94
CA VAL A 294 17.52 -4.80 -2.40
C VAL A 294 18.15 -3.46 -2.78
N GLN A 295 18.95 -3.48 -3.84
CA GLN A 295 19.49 -2.30 -4.50
C GLN A 295 19.26 -2.45 -6.01
N ILE A 296 18.69 -1.42 -6.61
CA ILE A 296 18.38 -1.37 -8.05
C ILE A 296 19.06 -0.12 -8.61
N ILE A 297 19.91 -0.30 -9.62
CA ILE A 297 20.63 0.76 -10.30
C ILE A 297 20.26 0.74 -11.78
N GLY A 298 19.90 1.89 -12.33
CA GLY A 298 19.66 2.07 -13.76
C GLY A 298 20.98 2.21 -14.49
N VAL A 299 21.30 1.27 -15.36
CA VAL A 299 22.52 1.33 -16.17
C VAL A 299 22.28 2.35 -17.28
N GLN A 300 22.92 3.51 -17.16
CA GLN A 300 22.78 4.65 -18.09
C GLN A 300 21.33 5.09 -18.32
N SER A 301 20.44 4.81 -17.37
CA SER A 301 19.02 5.06 -17.48
C SER A 301 18.45 5.55 -16.16
N SER A 302 17.27 6.15 -16.23
CA SER A 302 16.47 6.47 -15.06
C SER A 302 15.10 5.83 -15.18
N PHE A 303 14.44 5.67 -14.04
CA PHE A 303 13.15 5.01 -13.94
C PHE A 303 12.20 5.77 -13.02
N ALA A 304 10.91 5.49 -13.20
CA ALA A 304 9.87 5.96 -12.29
C ALA A 304 9.73 4.99 -11.10
N VAL A 305 9.43 5.53 -9.92
CA VAL A 305 9.16 4.78 -8.69
C VAL A 305 7.83 5.23 -8.10
N CYS A 306 6.98 4.28 -7.74
CA CYS A 306 5.73 4.51 -7.03
C CYS A 306 5.71 3.72 -5.73
N LEU A 307 5.39 4.39 -4.62
CA LEU A 307 5.32 3.79 -3.29
C LEU A 307 3.85 3.62 -2.87
N ASP A 308 3.52 2.43 -2.36
CA ASP A 308 2.20 2.04 -1.88
C ASP A 308 1.07 2.40 -2.85
N GLN A 309 1.33 2.31 -4.16
CA GLN A 309 0.34 2.62 -5.19
C GLN A 309 -0.18 4.07 -5.11
N ASP A 310 0.59 4.99 -4.53
CA ASP A 310 0.20 6.40 -4.44
C ASP A 310 0.45 7.16 -5.74
N GLU A 311 -0.58 7.14 -6.58
CA GLU A 311 -0.70 7.83 -7.86
C GLU A 311 -0.38 9.34 -7.80
N GLN A 312 -0.51 9.96 -6.64
CA GLN A 312 -0.22 11.39 -6.44
C GLN A 312 1.25 11.68 -6.14
N LYS A 313 2.06 10.66 -5.83
CA LYS A 313 3.46 10.81 -5.45
C LYS A 313 4.32 9.77 -6.17
N ILE A 314 4.37 9.92 -7.50
CA ILE A 314 5.25 9.12 -8.36
C ILE A 314 6.54 9.92 -8.59
N LEU A 315 7.66 9.29 -8.28
CA LEU A 315 8.98 9.87 -8.35
C LEU A 315 9.60 9.50 -9.69
N GLN A 316 9.93 10.50 -10.51
CA GLN A 316 10.57 10.31 -11.82
C GLN A 316 12.08 10.53 -11.71
N SER A 317 12.81 10.19 -12.77
CA SER A 317 14.25 10.47 -12.87
C SER A 317 15.10 9.85 -11.76
N VAL A 318 14.69 8.68 -11.24
CA VAL A 318 15.46 7.92 -10.25
C VAL A 318 16.49 7.05 -10.97
N THR A 319 17.75 7.10 -10.55
CA THR A 319 18.86 6.30 -11.10
C THR A 319 19.29 5.18 -10.15
N ARG A 320 19.06 5.32 -8.85
CA ARG A 320 19.34 4.29 -7.83
C ARG A 320 18.22 4.23 -6.81
N CYS A 321 17.83 3.01 -6.44
CA CYS A 321 16.84 2.73 -5.41
C CYS A 321 17.40 1.66 -4.47
N GLU A 322 17.66 2.04 -3.23
CA GLU A 322 18.14 1.15 -2.17
C GLU A 322 17.03 0.93 -1.17
N ILE A 323 16.81 -0.31 -0.74
CA ILE A 323 15.67 -0.72 0.08
C ILE A 323 16.19 -1.51 1.28
N SER A 324 15.73 -1.09 2.45
CA SER A 324 16.05 -1.73 3.72
C SER A 324 14.87 -1.62 4.69
N VAL A 325 14.92 -2.42 5.76
CA VAL A 325 13.95 -2.31 6.86
C VAL A 325 14.06 -0.95 7.53
N CYS A 326 12.93 -0.34 7.88
CA CYS A 326 12.91 0.95 8.56
C CYS A 326 13.05 0.74 10.07
N TYR A 327 14.02 1.42 10.69
CA TYR A 327 14.27 1.37 12.12
C TYR A 327 13.61 2.54 12.85
N LYS A 328 13.28 2.36 14.13
CA LYS A 328 12.80 3.49 14.93
C LYS A 328 13.90 4.55 15.03
N PRO A 329 13.54 5.84 14.92
CA PRO A 329 14.47 6.92 15.25
C PRO A 329 15.01 6.73 16.66
N ARG A 330 16.30 7.01 16.86
CA ARG A 330 16.88 7.02 18.22
C ARG A 330 16.21 8.15 19.00
N ASP A 331 15.80 7.87 20.23
CA ASP A 331 15.40 8.92 21.16
C ASP A 331 16.63 9.79 21.42
N CYS A 332 16.57 11.06 21.04
CA CYS A 332 17.62 12.00 21.40
C CYS A 332 17.54 12.21 22.91
N ASP A 333 18.48 11.64 23.65
CA ASP A 333 18.57 11.89 25.09
C ASP A 333 18.83 13.39 25.30
N PRO A 334 17.91 14.16 25.92
CA PRO A 334 18.06 15.62 26.04
C PRO A 334 19.30 16.04 26.85
N LEU A 335 19.88 15.09 27.59
CA LEU A 335 21.05 15.24 28.45
C LEU A 335 22.36 14.84 27.77
N ALA A 336 22.34 14.30 26.55
CA ALA A 336 23.56 13.91 25.85
C ALA A 336 24.35 15.16 25.41
N PRO A 337 25.65 15.29 25.78
CA PRO A 337 26.45 16.43 25.40
C PRO A 337 26.57 16.53 23.88
N ARG A 338 26.23 17.69 23.32
CA ARG A 338 26.43 18.00 21.89
C ARG A 338 27.91 17.81 21.55
N GLY A 339 28.24 16.73 20.82
CA GLY A 339 29.57 16.55 20.22
C GLY A 339 30.29 15.24 20.50
N SER A 340 29.70 14.23 21.14
CA SER A 340 30.35 12.92 21.25
C SER A 340 30.37 12.22 19.87
N PRO A 341 31.54 11.79 19.36
CA PRO A 341 31.61 10.98 18.15
C PRO A 341 30.87 9.67 18.38
N VAL A 342 29.83 9.40 17.59
CA VAL A 342 29.16 8.09 17.59
C VAL A 342 30.13 7.12 16.91
N PRO A 343 30.59 6.05 17.57
CA PRO A 343 31.42 5.05 16.91
C PRO A 343 30.64 4.41 15.76
N PRO A 344 31.30 3.99 14.66
CA PRO A 344 30.65 3.27 13.57
C PRO A 344 30.27 1.89 14.10
N GLN A 345 29.04 1.77 14.62
CA GLN A 345 28.43 0.50 14.98
C GLN A 345 27.46 0.10 13.89
N ASP A 346 27.48 -1.19 13.56
CA ASP A 346 26.61 -1.80 12.56
C ASP A 346 25.13 -1.50 12.93
N PRO A 347 24.34 -0.83 12.08
CA PRO A 347 22.98 -0.39 12.41
C PRO A 347 22.00 -1.55 12.73
N SER A 348 22.43 -2.81 12.57
CA SER A 348 21.63 -4.00 12.81
C SER A 348 21.60 -4.49 14.26
N GLU A 349 22.51 -4.07 15.15
CA GLU A 349 22.68 -4.82 16.42
C GLU A 349 21.66 -4.48 17.52
N PHE A 350 21.02 -3.31 17.53
CA PHE A 350 20.14 -2.91 18.67
C PHE A 350 18.93 -2.01 18.33
N HIS A 351 18.54 -1.89 17.06
CA HIS A 351 17.45 -0.99 16.67
C HIS A 351 16.14 -1.76 16.45
N SER A 352 15.12 -1.47 17.26
CA SER A 352 13.78 -2.01 17.00
C SER A 352 13.19 -1.44 15.71
N LEU A 353 12.47 -2.26 14.96
CA LEU A 353 11.85 -1.86 13.69
C LEU A 353 10.76 -0.81 13.91
N LEU A 354 10.64 0.12 12.96
CA LEU A 354 9.53 1.06 12.89
C LEU A 354 8.32 0.34 12.28
N CYS A 355 7.25 0.21 13.06
CA CYS A 355 6.00 -0.37 12.62
C CYS A 355 4.84 0.62 12.83
N LEU A 356 3.89 0.64 11.90
CA LEU A 356 2.59 1.29 12.07
C LEU A 356 1.68 0.38 12.92
N PRO A 357 1.28 0.80 14.14
CA PRO A 357 0.48 -0.05 15.02
C PRO A 357 -1.01 0.10 14.70
N ILE A 358 -1.64 -0.95 14.18
CA ILE A 358 -3.09 -1.01 13.96
C ILE A 358 -3.75 -1.77 15.12
N ALA A 359 -4.73 -1.17 15.78
CA ALA A 359 -5.47 -1.80 16.86
C ALA A 359 -6.42 -2.88 16.31
N THR A 360 -6.42 -4.04 16.94
CA THR A 360 -7.23 -5.22 16.64
C THR A 360 -7.71 -5.87 17.94
N PHE A 361 -8.54 -6.91 17.87
CA PHE A 361 -9.05 -7.60 19.06
C PHE A 361 -8.07 -8.65 19.57
N SER A 362 -7.58 -9.47 18.65
CA SER A 362 -6.73 -10.63 18.99
C SER A 362 -5.24 -10.28 19.03
N GLY A 363 -4.83 -9.16 18.42
CA GLY A 363 -3.41 -8.89 18.14
C GLY A 363 -2.89 -9.79 17.02
N ALA A 364 -1.57 -9.89 16.86
CA ALA A 364 -0.99 -10.95 16.06
C ALA A 364 -1.15 -12.28 16.83
N LEU A 365 -2.01 -13.17 16.33
CA LEU A 365 -2.05 -14.54 16.82
C LEU A 365 -0.70 -15.23 16.52
N PRO A 366 -0.15 -16.02 17.46
CA PRO A 366 1.18 -16.63 17.34
C PRO A 366 1.30 -17.68 16.23
#